data_AF-A0A2V8DCD4-F1
#
_entry.id   AF-A0A2V8DCD4-F1
#
_cell.length_a   1.000
_cell.length_b   1.000
_cell.length_c   1.000
_cell.angle_alpha   90.00
_cell.angle_beta   90.00
_cell.angle_gamma   90.00
#
_symmetry.space_group_name_H-M   'P 1'
#
loop_
_entity.id
_entity.type
_entity.pdbx_description
1 polymer ?
#
loop_
_entity_poly.entity_id
_entity_poly.type
_entity_poly.pdbx_seq_one_letter_code
_entity_poly.pdbx_strand_id
1 'polypeptide(L)'
;GNDALPDFRGSASSHFIATTVELLTTGVDVPGVRNIAFFRYMKSPISFYQMIGRGTRIDEPTGKLMFTVYDDTGATRLFGLPFFSDPKGPEGPAGPGGDGGLPPPPPIPPVIVDGFEVAVSNLGQFIVGSVGGQAMPIAIDDYRAGLSKQLIDECPTLENFRARWVNPPDREEMIALIVGAGYSPSVLRMVEQMNDYDLYDVLADLAYGLAPRTREDRTLAFRYKHASWLAAMPAPATRAIEAIADQFAIAGTEGLENLHIWQTPEVLAAGGLRALAAAGEPRTILRETKERMFAA
;
A
#
# COMPACT_ATOMS: atom_id res chain seq x y z
N GLY A 1 4.88 -4.31 32.71
CA GLY A 1 4.55 -3.45 31.54
C GLY A 1 5.75 -3.35 30.63
N ASN A 2 6.84 -2.77 31.12
CA ASN A 2 8.12 -2.69 30.40
C ASN A 2 8.80 -4.06 30.16
N ASP A 3 8.43 -5.09 30.93
CA ASP A 3 9.05 -6.43 30.87
C ASP A 3 8.67 -7.23 29.61
N ALA A 4 7.61 -6.83 28.90
CA ALA A 4 7.16 -7.44 27.64
C ALA A 4 7.70 -6.73 26.38
N LEU A 5 8.45 -5.63 26.54
CA LEU A 5 9.07 -4.90 25.42
C LEU A 5 10.16 -5.70 24.68
N PRO A 6 10.97 -6.56 25.33
CA PRO A 6 11.90 -7.43 24.64
C PRO A 6 11.18 -8.48 23.76
N ASP A 7 10.05 -9.02 24.23
CA ASP A 7 9.22 -9.95 23.45
C ASP A 7 8.58 -9.26 22.24
N PHE A 8 8.24 -7.96 22.38
CA PHE A 8 7.76 -7.11 21.27
C PHE A 8 8.82 -6.90 20.17
N ARG A 9 10.11 -6.99 20.50
CA ARG A 9 11.21 -6.86 19.54
C ARG A 9 11.60 -8.18 18.86
N GLY A 10 11.33 -9.33 19.49
CA GLY A 10 11.98 -10.59 19.15
C GLY A 10 11.08 -11.79 18.86
N SER A 11 9.75 -11.67 18.93
CA SER A 11 8.91 -12.88 18.91
C SER A 11 8.40 -13.32 17.52
N ALA A 12 8.49 -14.64 17.33
CA ALA A 12 7.92 -15.43 16.25
C ALA A 12 6.41 -15.72 16.37
N SER A 13 5.67 -15.08 17.28
CA SER A 13 4.19 -15.19 17.31
C SER A 13 3.53 -14.16 16.40
N SER A 14 2.57 -14.62 15.61
CA SER A 14 2.03 -13.91 14.44
C SER A 14 1.23 -12.64 14.75
N HIS A 15 0.83 -12.41 16.01
CA HIS A 15 -0.01 -11.26 16.39
C HIS A 15 0.34 -10.74 17.79
N PHE A 16 0.73 -9.47 17.87
CA PHE A 16 1.07 -8.76 19.10
C PHE A 16 0.27 -7.47 19.23
N ILE A 17 -0.37 -7.29 20.39
CA ILE A 17 -1.13 -6.08 20.73
C ILE A 17 -0.50 -5.46 21.97
N ALA A 18 -0.06 -4.21 21.85
CA ALA A 18 0.40 -3.41 22.97
C ALA A 18 -0.64 -2.32 23.26
N THR A 19 -1.27 -2.39 24.44
CA THR A 19 -2.22 -1.37 24.92
C THR A 19 -1.52 -0.41 25.88
N THR A 20 -1.75 0.89 25.73
CA THR A 20 -1.11 1.88 26.58
C THR A 20 -1.91 3.19 26.63
N VAL A 21 -1.84 3.90 27.75
CA VAL A 21 -2.52 5.20 27.99
C VAL A 21 -1.68 6.36 27.43
N GLU A 22 -0.37 6.25 27.52
CA GLU A 22 0.62 7.11 26.88
C GLU A 22 1.49 6.22 26.02
N LEU A 23 1.36 6.38 24.69
CA LEU A 23 1.97 5.46 23.75
C LEU A 23 3.47 5.35 24.01
N LEU A 24 3.89 4.15 24.45
CA LEU A 24 5.26 3.68 24.63
C LEU A 24 6.26 4.84 24.78
N THR A 25 6.59 5.19 26.03
CA THR A 25 7.59 6.21 26.39
C THR A 25 8.75 6.24 25.40
N THR A 26 9.21 7.44 25.02
CA THR A 26 10.37 7.65 24.13
C THR A 26 11.44 6.56 24.28
N GLY A 27 11.56 5.66 23.31
CA GLY A 27 12.55 4.56 23.36
C GLY A 27 12.09 3.21 22.78
N VAL A 28 10.80 3.01 22.50
CA VAL A 28 10.32 1.81 21.80
C VAL A 28 10.22 2.08 20.31
N ASP A 29 11.12 1.48 19.55
CA ASP A 29 11.13 1.50 18.09
C ASP A 29 10.80 0.10 17.58
N VAL A 30 9.65 -0.03 16.91
CA VAL A 30 9.22 -1.27 16.24
C VAL A 30 8.81 -0.92 14.82
N PRO A 31 9.72 -1.11 13.85
CA PRO A 31 9.44 -0.82 12.45
C PRO A 31 8.21 -1.58 11.90
N GLY A 32 7.99 -2.81 12.36
CA GLY A 32 6.91 -3.70 11.91
C GLY A 32 5.49 -3.35 12.37
N VAL A 33 5.22 -2.18 12.98
CA VAL A 33 3.86 -1.78 13.41
C VAL A 33 2.93 -1.61 12.21
N ARG A 34 2.01 -2.57 11.99
CA ARG A 34 1.05 -2.54 10.87
C ARG A 34 -0.28 -1.87 11.19
N ASN A 35 -0.64 -1.77 12.47
CA ASN A 35 -1.94 -1.26 12.91
C ASN A 35 -1.77 -0.30 14.10
N ILE A 36 -2.46 0.84 14.07
CA ILE A 36 -2.62 1.74 15.20
C ILE A 36 -4.11 1.93 15.44
N ALA A 37 -4.56 1.77 16.68
CA ALA A 37 -5.97 1.91 17.03
C ALA A 37 -6.18 3.00 18.09
N PHE A 38 -7.04 3.98 17.82
CA PHE A 38 -7.41 5.05 18.73
C PHE A 38 -8.73 4.75 19.44
N PHE A 39 -8.62 4.38 20.72
CA PHE A 39 -9.74 4.20 21.65
C PHE A 39 -9.85 5.32 22.68
N ARG A 40 -9.17 6.46 22.45
CA ARG A 40 -9.16 7.60 23.35
C ARG A 40 -9.32 8.90 22.57
N TYR A 41 -10.23 9.76 23.03
CA TYR A 41 -10.38 11.10 22.50
C TYR A 41 -9.09 11.91 22.65
N MET A 42 -8.50 12.28 21.51
CA MET A 42 -7.29 13.09 21.46
C MET A 42 -7.61 14.55 21.16
N LYS A 43 -6.88 15.46 21.82
CA LYS A 43 -7.01 16.91 21.63
C LYS A 43 -5.76 17.56 21.05
N SER A 44 -4.60 16.95 21.24
CA SER A 44 -3.30 17.50 20.83
C SER A 44 -2.87 16.94 19.47
N PRO A 45 -2.73 17.78 18.43
CA PRO A 45 -2.13 17.38 17.16
C PRO A 45 -0.71 16.83 17.35
N ILE A 46 0.09 17.43 18.23
CA ILE A 46 1.47 16.97 18.48
C ILE A 46 1.48 15.52 18.96
N SER A 47 0.65 15.18 19.96
CA SER A 47 0.55 13.82 20.47
C SER A 47 0.02 12.85 19.41
N PHE A 48 -0.95 13.28 18.61
CA PHE A 48 -1.46 12.50 17.49
C PHE A 48 -0.37 12.14 16.48
N TYR A 49 0.39 13.12 16.00
CA TYR A 49 1.48 12.89 15.05
C TYR A 49 2.61 12.04 15.63
N GLN A 50 2.90 12.16 16.94
CA GLN A 50 3.85 11.28 17.60
C GLN A 50 3.40 9.81 17.64
N MET A 51 2.09 9.58 17.85
CA MET A 51 1.52 8.23 17.85
C MET A 51 1.48 7.64 16.45
N ILE A 52 0.98 8.40 15.46
CA ILE A 52 0.96 8.02 14.04
C ILE A 52 2.38 7.74 13.53
N GLY A 53 3.36 8.54 13.94
CA GLY A 53 4.77 8.39 13.56
C GLY A 53 5.40 7.04 13.96
N ARG A 54 4.75 6.25 14.82
CA ARG A 54 5.18 4.87 15.10
C ARG A 54 4.85 3.90 13.97
N GLY A 55 3.82 4.18 13.19
CA GLY A 55 3.39 3.37 12.05
C GLY A 55 4.15 3.68 10.76
N THR A 56 4.78 4.85 10.65
CA THR A 56 5.34 5.36 9.37
C THR A 56 6.66 4.70 8.94
N ARG A 57 7.28 3.88 9.78
CA ARG A 57 8.51 3.15 9.43
C ARG A 57 8.23 2.09 8.35
N ILE A 58 9.04 2.07 7.29
CA ILE A 58 9.05 1.00 6.29
C ILE A 58 9.83 -0.19 6.85
N ASP A 59 9.34 -1.39 6.60
CA ASP A 59 10.00 -2.65 6.96
C ASP A 59 9.92 -3.61 5.77
N GLU A 60 10.88 -3.47 4.85
CA GLU A 60 10.98 -4.24 3.61
C GLU A 60 11.07 -5.76 3.84
N PRO A 61 11.86 -6.27 4.80
CA PRO A 61 11.92 -7.71 5.08
C PRO A 61 10.56 -8.35 5.36
N THR A 62 9.63 -7.60 5.95
CA THR A 62 8.28 -8.09 6.25
C THR A 62 7.22 -7.58 5.28
N GLY A 63 7.63 -6.91 4.20
CA GLY A 63 6.75 -6.34 3.16
C GLY A 63 5.88 -5.18 3.65
N LYS A 64 6.20 -4.56 4.79
CA LYS A 64 5.40 -3.47 5.34
C LYS A 64 5.77 -2.15 4.67
N LEU A 65 4.92 -1.73 3.74
CA LEU A 65 5.04 -0.44 3.02
C LEU A 65 4.01 0.60 3.48
N MET A 66 3.01 0.18 4.27
CA MET A 66 2.02 1.06 4.87
C MET A 66 1.49 0.46 6.19
N PHE A 67 0.62 1.19 6.87
CA PHE A 67 -0.05 0.77 8.10
C PHE A 67 -1.50 1.29 8.10
N THR A 68 -2.35 0.62 8.87
CA THR A 68 -3.77 0.96 9.01
C THR A 68 -4.01 1.68 10.32
N VAL A 69 -4.85 2.72 10.28
CA VAL A 69 -5.35 3.42 11.47
C VAL A 69 -6.81 3.06 11.68
N TYR A 70 -7.12 2.52 12.85
CA TYR A 70 -8.49 2.34 13.34
C TYR A 70 -8.79 3.51 14.28
N ASP A 71 -9.89 4.22 14.05
CA ASP A 71 -10.21 5.43 14.80
C ASP A 71 -11.66 5.46 15.24
N ASP A 72 -11.90 5.01 16.47
CA ASP A 72 -13.23 4.98 17.08
C ASP A 72 -13.58 6.29 17.80
N THR A 73 -12.66 7.27 17.80
CA THR A 73 -12.82 8.52 18.58
C THR A 73 -12.70 9.79 17.74
N GLY A 74 -12.57 9.62 16.42
CA GLY A 74 -12.38 10.69 15.45
C GLY A 74 -11.04 11.42 15.61
N ALA A 75 -10.01 10.79 16.17
CA ALA A 75 -8.67 11.36 16.33
C ALA A 75 -8.04 11.82 15.00
N THR A 76 -8.39 11.18 13.88
CA THR A 76 -7.98 11.53 12.52
C THR A 76 -8.36 12.94 12.09
N ARG A 77 -9.34 13.59 12.76
CA ARG A 77 -9.64 15.03 12.57
C ARG A 77 -8.45 15.95 12.89
N LEU A 78 -7.42 15.44 13.56
CA LEU A 78 -6.21 16.19 13.93
C LEU A 78 -5.17 16.23 12.80
N PHE A 79 -5.37 15.49 11.71
CA PHE A 79 -4.56 15.62 10.50
C PHE A 79 -4.63 17.06 9.95
N GLY A 80 -3.49 17.57 9.49
CA GLY A 80 -3.38 18.90 8.89
C GLY A 80 -3.42 20.07 9.88
N LEU A 81 -3.76 19.83 11.15
CA LEU A 81 -3.81 20.90 12.15
C LEU A 81 -2.40 21.38 12.53
N PRO A 82 -2.19 22.71 12.66
CA PRO A 82 -0.92 23.26 13.12
C PRO A 82 -0.62 22.91 14.59
N PHE A 83 0.66 22.85 14.91
CA PHE A 83 1.15 22.64 16.27
C PHE A 83 1.14 23.95 17.05
N PHE A 84 0.01 24.32 17.63
CA PHE A 84 -0.01 25.41 18.59
C PHE A 84 0.54 24.91 19.92
N SER A 85 1.68 25.46 20.34
CA SER A 85 2.06 25.50 21.74
C SER A 85 1.87 26.93 22.21
N ASP A 86 0.97 27.17 23.16
CA ASP A 86 1.03 28.44 23.88
C ASP A 86 2.44 28.57 24.46
N PRO A 87 3.11 29.72 24.30
CA PRO A 87 4.39 29.94 24.94
C PRO A 87 4.20 29.66 26.43
N LYS A 88 4.98 28.72 26.99
CA LYS A 88 5.11 28.67 28.45
C LYS A 88 5.57 30.08 28.84
N GLY A 89 4.72 30.81 29.57
CA GLY A 89 5.09 32.10 30.13
C GLY A 89 6.42 31.98 30.86
N PRO A 90 7.23 33.05 30.93
CA PRO A 90 8.54 32.99 31.55
C PRO A 90 8.42 32.32 32.92
N GLU A 91 9.14 31.20 33.11
CA GLU A 91 9.29 30.60 34.43
C GLU A 91 9.82 31.70 35.34
N GLY A 92 8.96 32.16 36.27
CA GLY A 92 9.35 33.16 37.25
C GLY A 92 10.59 32.69 38.00
N PRO A 93 11.45 33.61 38.46
CA PRO A 93 12.72 33.25 39.08
C PRO A 93 12.47 32.28 40.24
N ALA A 94 13.15 31.14 40.21
CA ALA A 94 13.13 30.15 41.28
C ALA A 94 13.54 30.85 42.60
N GLY A 95 12.54 31.11 43.44
CA GLY A 95 12.76 31.64 44.79
C GLY A 95 13.45 30.58 45.66
N PRO A 96 14.35 30.98 46.57
CA PRO A 96 15.06 30.03 47.41
C PRO A 96 14.17 29.54 48.55
N GLY A 97 13.95 28.22 48.61
CA GLY A 97 13.57 27.50 49.83
C GLY A 97 12.08 27.47 50.16
N GLY A 98 11.48 26.30 50.02
CA GLY A 98 10.15 25.99 50.55
C GLY A 98 9.63 24.66 50.02
N ASP A 99 9.97 23.57 50.71
CA ASP A 99 9.44 22.22 50.51
C ASP A 99 7.95 22.16 50.90
N GLY A 100 7.11 22.88 50.17
CA GLY A 100 5.66 22.87 50.27
C GLY A 100 5.08 22.21 49.02
N GLY A 101 5.25 20.91 48.89
CA GLY A 101 4.60 20.13 47.84
C GLY A 101 3.09 20.33 47.93
N LEU A 102 2.52 21.10 46.99
CA LEU A 102 1.09 21.10 46.78
C LEU A 102 0.68 19.64 46.54
N PRO A 103 -0.29 19.10 47.31
CA PRO A 103 -0.78 17.76 47.05
C PRO A 103 -1.27 17.70 45.60
N PRO A 104 -1.05 16.57 44.89
CA PRO A 104 -1.59 16.42 43.55
C PRO A 104 -3.09 16.70 43.61
N PRO A 105 -3.65 17.44 42.63
CA PRO A 105 -5.08 17.67 42.58
C PRO A 105 -5.78 16.31 42.70
N PRO A 106 -6.87 16.21 43.48
CA PRO A 106 -7.57 14.95 43.65
C PRO A 106 -7.93 14.41 42.26
N PRO A 107 -7.74 13.10 42.01
CA PRO A 107 -8.11 12.51 40.74
C PRO A 107 -9.57 12.86 40.47
N ILE A 108 -9.82 13.56 39.36
CA ILE A 108 -11.19 13.87 38.93
C ILE A 108 -11.88 12.51 38.78
N PRO A 109 -12.92 12.20 39.58
CA PRO A 109 -13.61 10.93 39.45
C PRO A 109 -14.06 10.78 37.99
N PRO A 110 -13.84 9.63 37.34
CA PRO A 110 -14.41 9.42 36.03
C PRO A 110 -15.92 9.63 36.15
N VAL A 111 -16.46 10.53 35.35
CA VAL A 111 -17.91 10.72 35.28
C VAL A 111 -18.45 9.45 34.62
N ILE A 112 -18.88 8.49 35.43
CA ILE A 112 -19.58 7.29 34.97
C ILE A 112 -21.03 7.73 34.79
N VAL A 113 -21.44 7.86 33.53
CA VAL A 113 -22.83 8.16 33.19
C VAL A 113 -23.49 6.87 32.75
N ASP A 114 -24.42 6.36 33.54
CA ASP A 114 -25.30 5.25 33.14
C ASP A 114 -26.46 5.79 32.28
N GLY A 115 -26.75 5.10 31.17
CA GLY A 115 -27.93 5.38 30.34
C GLY A 115 -27.69 6.02 28.98
N PHE A 116 -26.45 6.11 28.49
CA PHE A 116 -26.19 6.49 27.09
C PHE A 116 -26.21 5.25 26.19
N GLU A 117 -27.03 5.28 25.13
CA GLU A 117 -26.82 4.39 23.99
C GLU A 117 -25.60 4.87 23.21
N VAL A 118 -24.55 4.05 23.19
CA VAL A 118 -23.39 4.27 22.33
C VAL A 118 -23.69 3.67 20.97
N ALA A 119 -23.84 4.52 19.96
CA ALA A 119 -23.94 4.10 18.57
C ALA A 119 -22.58 4.29 17.88
N VAL A 120 -22.03 3.21 17.33
CA VAL A 120 -20.86 3.28 16.45
C VAL A 120 -21.35 3.42 15.01
N SER A 121 -21.17 4.60 14.42
CA SER A 121 -21.47 4.83 13.00
C SER A 121 -20.22 4.60 12.14
N ASN A 122 -20.34 3.79 11.09
CA ASN A 122 -19.26 3.61 10.14
C ASN A 122 -19.09 4.87 9.28
N LEU A 123 -17.95 5.55 9.41
CA LEU A 123 -17.60 6.74 8.63
C LEU A 123 -17.02 6.40 7.24
N GLY A 124 -16.70 5.14 6.97
CA GLY A 124 -16.10 4.68 5.73
C GLY A 124 -14.59 4.47 5.82
N GLN A 125 -13.98 4.19 4.67
CA GLN A 125 -12.54 3.99 4.51
C GLN A 125 -11.91 5.23 3.88
N PHE A 126 -10.73 5.58 4.39
CA PHE A 126 -10.00 6.78 3.98
C PHE A 126 -8.54 6.42 3.67
N ILE A 127 -7.98 7.08 2.67
CA ILE A 127 -6.56 7.06 2.36
C ILE A 127 -5.99 8.42 2.74
N VAL A 128 -4.93 8.44 3.54
CA VAL A 128 -4.26 9.70 3.87
C VAL A 128 -3.43 10.15 2.67
N GLY A 129 -3.79 11.29 2.10
CA GLY A 129 -3.08 11.92 0.99
C GLY A 129 -2.69 13.36 1.31
N SER A 130 -2.03 14.02 0.36
CA SER A 130 -1.68 15.45 0.46
C SER A 130 -2.72 16.29 -0.26
N VAL A 131 -3.43 17.16 0.44
CA VAL A 131 -4.39 18.12 -0.11
C VAL A 131 -3.89 19.51 0.25
N GLY A 132 -3.53 20.32 -0.75
CA GLY A 132 -2.98 21.66 -0.51
C GLY A 132 -1.67 21.67 0.30
N GLY A 133 -0.89 20.60 0.25
CA GLY A 133 0.35 20.43 1.03
C GLY A 133 0.14 19.95 2.46
N GLN A 134 -1.11 19.66 2.86
CA GLN A 134 -1.43 19.13 4.19
C GLN A 134 -1.88 17.67 4.09
N ALA A 135 -1.40 16.84 5.01
CA ALA A 135 -1.86 15.46 5.14
C ALA A 135 -3.32 15.46 5.60
N MET A 136 -4.21 14.86 4.81
CA MET A 136 -5.65 14.81 5.07
C MET A 136 -6.21 13.43 4.70
N PRO A 137 -7.21 12.92 5.43
CA PRO A 137 -7.95 11.74 5.02
C PRO A 137 -8.79 12.06 3.79
N ILE A 138 -8.62 11.27 2.73
CA ILE A 138 -9.39 11.34 1.48
C ILE A 138 -10.32 10.12 1.48
N ALA A 139 -11.62 10.33 1.29
CA ALA A 139 -12.56 9.22 1.18
C ALA A 139 -12.18 8.33 -0.01
N ILE A 140 -12.38 7.01 0.11
CA ILE A 140 -11.96 6.07 -0.93
C ILE A 140 -12.56 6.41 -2.31
N ASP A 141 -13.82 6.84 -2.36
CA ASP A 141 -14.49 7.22 -3.61
C ASP A 141 -13.84 8.46 -4.27
N ASP A 142 -13.48 9.46 -3.46
CA ASP A 142 -12.77 10.65 -3.94
C ASP A 142 -11.35 10.28 -4.43
N TYR A 143 -10.68 9.39 -3.72
CA TYR A 143 -9.36 8.89 -4.10
C TYR A 143 -9.41 8.14 -5.44
N ARG A 144 -10.42 7.27 -5.61
CA ARG A 144 -10.69 6.54 -6.86
C ARG A 144 -10.95 7.52 -8.00
N ALA A 145 -11.83 8.49 -7.80
CA ALA A 145 -12.16 9.49 -8.81
C ALA A 145 -10.92 10.33 -9.20
N GLY A 146 -10.13 10.75 -8.22
CA GLY A 146 -8.89 11.50 -8.45
C GLY A 146 -7.85 10.70 -9.23
N LEU A 147 -7.58 9.46 -8.82
CA LEU A 147 -6.64 8.56 -9.50
C LEU A 147 -7.13 8.23 -10.92
N SER A 148 -8.42 7.92 -11.08
CA SER A 148 -9.03 7.66 -12.40
C SER A 148 -8.85 8.86 -13.33
N LYS A 149 -9.12 10.07 -12.83
CA LYS A 149 -8.95 11.30 -13.61
C LYS A 149 -7.51 11.48 -14.05
N GLN A 150 -6.55 11.37 -13.13
CA GLN A 150 -5.12 11.49 -13.46
C GLN A 150 -4.70 10.47 -14.52
N LEU A 151 -5.15 9.22 -14.39
CA LEU A 151 -4.83 8.18 -15.37
C LEU A 151 -5.46 8.46 -16.74
N ILE A 152 -6.70 8.95 -16.81
CA ILE A 152 -7.38 9.30 -18.07
C ILE A 152 -6.73 10.52 -18.73
N ASP A 153 -6.30 11.52 -17.95
CA ASP A 153 -5.60 12.70 -18.46
C ASP A 153 -4.27 12.29 -19.13
N GLU A 154 -3.54 11.33 -18.54
CA GLU A 154 -2.29 10.77 -19.08
C GLU A 154 -2.50 9.75 -20.22
N CYS A 155 -3.58 8.98 -20.15
CA CYS A 155 -3.92 7.90 -21.06
C CYS A 155 -5.42 7.93 -21.38
N PRO A 156 -5.87 8.68 -22.41
CA PRO A 156 -7.30 8.86 -22.67
C PRO A 156 -8.06 7.59 -23.06
N THR A 157 -7.37 6.52 -23.45
CA THR A 157 -7.97 5.28 -23.92
C THR A 157 -7.25 4.06 -23.32
N LEU A 158 -7.98 2.95 -23.21
CA LEU A 158 -7.42 1.66 -22.81
C LEU A 158 -6.27 1.21 -23.72
N GLU A 159 -6.34 1.55 -25.02
CA GLU A 159 -5.29 1.23 -25.99
C GLU A 159 -4.00 2.00 -25.69
N ASN A 160 -4.10 3.31 -25.44
CA ASN A 160 -2.96 4.14 -25.06
C ASN A 160 -2.34 3.66 -23.74
N PHE A 161 -3.18 3.35 -22.75
CA PHE A 161 -2.75 2.79 -21.48
C PHE A 161 -1.99 1.47 -21.67
N ARG A 162 -2.55 0.53 -22.43
CA ARG A 162 -1.89 -0.76 -22.71
C ARG A 162 -0.57 -0.58 -23.43
N ALA A 163 -0.51 0.32 -24.42
CA ALA A 163 0.71 0.60 -25.18
C ALA A 163 1.84 1.16 -24.29
N ARG A 164 1.52 2.09 -23.37
CA ARG A 164 2.50 2.54 -22.36
C ARG A 164 2.83 1.43 -21.37
N TRP A 165 1.85 0.63 -20.94
CA TRP A 165 2.06 -0.40 -19.93
C TRP A 165 3.05 -1.49 -20.35
N VAL A 166 3.01 -1.91 -21.62
CA VAL A 166 3.93 -2.95 -22.15
C VAL A 166 5.38 -2.45 -22.29
N ASN A 167 5.58 -1.13 -22.31
CA ASN A 167 6.89 -0.49 -22.40
C ASN A 167 7.36 -0.07 -21.00
N PRO A 168 8.40 -0.71 -20.40
CA PRO A 168 8.76 -0.45 -19.02
C PRO A 168 9.13 1.01 -18.72
N PRO A 169 9.98 1.70 -19.50
CA PRO A 169 10.22 3.15 -19.35
C PRO A 169 8.95 4.00 -19.33
N ASP A 170 8.04 3.80 -20.30
CA ASP A 170 6.82 4.60 -20.41
C ASP A 170 5.85 4.33 -19.24
N ARG A 171 5.82 3.06 -18.77
CA ARG A 171 5.03 2.65 -17.61
C ARG A 171 5.59 3.26 -16.32
N GLU A 172 6.90 3.20 -16.12
CA GLU A 172 7.57 3.79 -14.95
C GLU A 172 7.32 5.30 -14.88
N GLU A 173 7.46 6.00 -16.00
CA GLU A 173 7.16 7.43 -16.09
C GLU A 173 5.69 7.72 -15.74
N MET A 174 4.75 6.98 -16.34
CA MET A 174 3.31 7.15 -16.08
C MET A 174 2.97 6.92 -14.60
N ILE A 175 3.50 5.85 -14.00
CA ILE A 175 3.30 5.57 -12.57
C ILE A 175 3.90 6.67 -11.70
N ALA A 176 5.09 7.18 -12.06
CA ALA A 176 5.73 8.27 -11.33
C ALA A 176 4.91 9.57 -11.39
N LEU A 177 4.29 9.90 -12.53
CA LEU A 177 3.41 11.06 -12.66
C LEU A 177 2.17 10.94 -11.75
N ILE A 178 1.53 9.78 -11.77
CA ILE A 178 0.36 9.49 -10.93
C ILE A 178 0.70 9.59 -9.43
N VAL A 179 1.83 9.00 -9.02
CA VAL A 179 2.34 9.08 -7.64
C VAL A 179 2.71 10.51 -7.28
N GLY A 180 3.33 11.25 -8.20
CA GLY A 180 3.64 12.67 -8.03
C GLY A 180 2.40 13.55 -7.86
N ALA A 181 1.27 13.17 -8.44
CA ALA A 181 -0.03 13.81 -8.24
C ALA A 181 -0.71 13.43 -6.91
N GLY A 182 -0.07 12.57 -6.10
CA GLY A 182 -0.55 12.18 -4.77
C GLY A 182 -1.37 10.88 -4.73
N TYR A 183 -1.42 10.12 -5.84
CA TYR A 183 -2.18 8.88 -5.92
C TYR A 183 -1.25 7.67 -6.08
N SER A 184 -1.38 6.68 -5.22
CA SER A 184 -0.63 5.44 -5.24
C SER A 184 -1.55 4.29 -5.66
N PRO A 185 -1.33 3.72 -6.87
CA PRO A 185 -2.08 2.54 -7.31
C PRO A 185 -1.95 1.35 -6.35
N SER A 186 -0.77 1.17 -5.75
CA SER A 186 -0.51 0.09 -4.79
C SER A 186 -1.34 0.22 -3.52
N VAL A 187 -1.56 1.44 -3.02
CA VAL A 187 -2.43 1.69 -1.87
C VAL A 187 -3.88 1.35 -2.21
N LEU A 188 -4.37 1.80 -3.38
CA LEU A 188 -5.73 1.46 -3.83
C LEU A 188 -5.91 -0.06 -3.93
N ARG A 189 -4.98 -0.77 -4.59
CA ARG A 189 -5.01 -2.22 -4.72
C ARG A 189 -5.15 -2.91 -3.37
N MET A 190 -4.41 -2.45 -2.36
CA MET A 190 -4.43 -3.06 -1.04
C MET A 190 -5.74 -2.78 -0.28
N VAL A 191 -6.24 -1.53 -0.33
CA VAL A 191 -7.48 -1.13 0.34
C VAL A 191 -8.70 -1.85 -0.27
N GLU A 192 -8.71 -2.01 -1.59
CA GLU A 192 -9.75 -2.76 -2.33
C GLU A 192 -9.54 -4.29 -2.24
N GLN A 193 -8.56 -4.76 -1.46
CA GLN A 193 -8.25 -6.19 -1.25
C GLN A 193 -7.92 -6.95 -2.54
N MET A 194 -7.36 -6.26 -3.53
CA MET A 194 -7.02 -6.80 -4.86
C MET A 194 -5.57 -7.31 -4.94
N ASN A 195 -5.05 -7.94 -3.89
CA ASN A 195 -3.63 -8.37 -3.83
C ASN A 195 -3.26 -9.44 -4.87
N ASP A 196 -4.25 -10.23 -5.32
CA ASP A 196 -4.05 -11.26 -6.35
C ASP A 196 -4.07 -10.69 -7.78
N TYR A 197 -4.39 -9.39 -7.92
CA TYR A 197 -4.47 -8.67 -9.18
C TYR A 197 -3.16 -7.93 -9.48
N ASP A 198 -2.83 -7.86 -10.76
CA ASP A 198 -1.76 -6.98 -11.23
C ASP A 198 -2.19 -5.51 -11.15
N LEU A 199 -1.24 -4.59 -10.99
CA LEU A 199 -1.56 -3.15 -11.03
C LEU A 199 -2.20 -2.74 -12.36
N TYR A 200 -1.90 -3.45 -13.46
CA TYR A 200 -2.58 -3.27 -14.74
C TYR A 200 -4.09 -3.43 -14.59
N ASP A 201 -4.53 -4.53 -13.98
CA ASP A 201 -5.95 -4.87 -13.81
C ASP A 201 -6.67 -3.88 -12.91
N VAL A 202 -6.05 -3.48 -11.80
CA VAL A 202 -6.59 -2.48 -10.87
C VAL A 202 -6.82 -1.15 -11.59
N LEU A 203 -5.82 -0.68 -12.33
CA LEU A 203 -5.90 0.61 -13.03
C LEU A 203 -6.82 0.54 -14.26
N ALA A 204 -6.86 -0.60 -14.95
CA ALA A 204 -7.71 -0.77 -16.11
C ALA A 204 -9.20 -0.82 -15.75
N ASP A 205 -9.54 -1.47 -14.64
CA ASP A 205 -10.89 -1.42 -14.06
C ASP A 205 -11.26 0.00 -13.65
N LEU A 206 -10.39 0.64 -12.87
CA LEU A 206 -10.64 1.97 -12.32
C LEU A 206 -10.92 3.03 -13.39
N ALA A 207 -10.11 3.09 -14.45
CA ALA A 207 -10.19 4.18 -15.44
C ALA A 207 -11.01 3.82 -16.68
N TYR A 208 -11.09 2.55 -17.06
CA TYR A 208 -11.71 2.15 -18.33
C TYR A 208 -12.84 1.13 -18.16
N GLY A 209 -13.17 0.73 -16.94
CA GLY A 209 -14.21 -0.26 -16.66
C GLY A 209 -13.89 -1.65 -17.21
N LEU A 210 -12.61 -1.96 -17.40
CA LEU A 210 -12.19 -3.30 -17.82
C LEU A 210 -12.27 -4.24 -16.61
N ALA A 211 -13.22 -5.18 -16.63
CA ALA A 211 -13.37 -6.16 -15.57
C ALA A 211 -12.01 -6.80 -15.19
N PRO A 212 -11.55 -6.64 -13.94
CA PRO A 212 -10.21 -6.99 -13.56
C PRO A 212 -10.07 -8.52 -13.47
N ARG A 213 -8.88 -9.03 -13.80
CA ARG A 213 -8.53 -10.45 -13.67
C ARG A 213 -7.44 -10.63 -12.63
N THR A 214 -7.51 -11.72 -11.89
CA THR A 214 -6.37 -12.15 -11.08
C THR A 214 -5.18 -12.44 -12.00
N ARG A 215 -3.97 -12.45 -11.45
CA ARG A 215 -2.77 -12.78 -12.20
C ARG A 215 -2.86 -14.16 -12.84
N GLU A 216 -3.43 -15.13 -12.12
CA GLU A 216 -3.70 -16.48 -12.61
C GLU A 216 -4.72 -16.48 -13.77
N ASP A 217 -5.86 -15.82 -13.59
CA ASP A 217 -6.91 -15.76 -14.61
C ASP A 217 -6.44 -15.08 -15.89
N ARG A 218 -5.57 -14.06 -15.77
CA ARG A 218 -4.97 -13.38 -16.93
C ARG A 218 -4.04 -14.30 -17.69
N THR A 219 -3.18 -15.07 -16.99
CA THR A 219 -2.32 -16.08 -17.63
C THR A 219 -3.15 -17.16 -18.32
N LEU A 220 -4.25 -17.62 -17.71
CA LEU A 220 -5.17 -18.58 -18.34
C LEU A 220 -5.87 -17.98 -19.57
N ALA A 221 -6.35 -16.73 -19.47
CA ALA A 221 -6.99 -16.02 -20.57
C ALA A 221 -6.02 -15.86 -21.76
N PHE A 222 -4.75 -15.55 -21.49
CA PHE A 222 -3.71 -15.46 -22.51
C PHE A 222 -3.56 -16.78 -23.28
N ARG A 223 -3.40 -17.90 -22.57
CA ARG A 223 -3.27 -19.24 -23.18
C ARG A 223 -4.49 -19.59 -24.04
N TYR A 224 -5.69 -19.32 -23.52
CA TYR A 224 -6.93 -19.63 -24.22
C TYR A 224 -7.15 -18.75 -25.46
N LYS A 225 -7.08 -17.42 -25.31
CA LYS A 225 -7.38 -16.45 -26.39
C LYS A 225 -6.31 -16.43 -27.48
N HIS A 226 -5.08 -16.83 -27.17
CA HIS A 226 -3.97 -16.83 -28.11
C HIS A 226 -3.44 -18.23 -28.44
N ALA A 227 -4.24 -19.27 -28.20
CA ALA A 227 -3.89 -20.66 -28.51
C ALA A 227 -3.46 -20.86 -29.97
N SER A 228 -4.09 -20.18 -30.92
CA SER A 228 -3.72 -20.26 -32.35
C SER A 228 -2.32 -19.69 -32.65
N TRP A 229 -1.97 -18.58 -32.01
CA TRP A 229 -0.65 -17.97 -32.12
C TRP A 229 0.43 -18.84 -31.46
N LEU A 230 0.11 -19.40 -30.28
CA LEU A 230 0.98 -20.36 -29.58
C LEU A 230 1.22 -21.64 -30.40
N ALA A 231 0.18 -22.17 -31.05
CA ALA A 231 0.24 -23.39 -31.85
C ALA A 231 0.96 -23.18 -33.20
N ALA A 232 1.09 -21.95 -33.67
CA ALA A 232 1.84 -21.63 -34.89
C ALA A 232 3.37 -21.73 -34.70
N MET A 233 3.84 -21.78 -33.45
CA MET A 233 5.26 -21.85 -33.12
C MET A 233 5.76 -23.30 -32.93
N PRO A 234 7.08 -23.54 -33.06
CA PRO A 234 7.67 -24.80 -32.64
C PRO A 234 7.34 -25.13 -31.17
N ALA A 235 7.00 -26.38 -30.88
CA ALA A 235 6.58 -26.80 -29.54
C ALA A 235 7.54 -26.39 -28.39
N PRO A 236 8.88 -26.40 -28.55
CA PRO A 236 9.77 -25.85 -27.52
C PRO A 236 9.57 -24.35 -27.25
N ALA A 237 9.34 -23.55 -28.29
CA ALA A 237 9.10 -22.11 -28.16
C ALA A 237 7.77 -21.83 -27.46
N THR A 238 6.72 -22.58 -27.80
CA THR A 238 5.41 -22.51 -27.13
C THR A 238 5.55 -22.77 -25.63
N ARG A 239 6.23 -23.87 -25.24
CA ARG A 239 6.47 -24.18 -23.82
C ARG A 239 7.27 -23.09 -23.12
N ALA A 240 8.24 -22.48 -23.79
CA ALA A 240 9.05 -21.41 -23.21
C ALA A 240 8.22 -20.15 -22.97
N ILE A 241 7.36 -19.77 -23.91
CA ILE A 241 6.43 -18.64 -23.77
C ILE A 241 5.42 -18.90 -22.66
N GLU A 242 4.89 -20.12 -22.58
CA GLU A 242 3.99 -20.52 -21.50
C GLU A 242 4.68 -20.45 -20.12
N ALA A 243 5.92 -20.93 -20.01
CA ALA A 243 6.70 -20.82 -18.77
C ALA A 243 7.01 -19.36 -18.39
N ILE A 244 7.23 -18.49 -19.38
CA ILE A 244 7.36 -17.04 -19.17
C ILE A 244 6.03 -16.45 -18.70
N ALA A 245 4.91 -16.83 -19.33
CA ALA A 245 3.57 -16.38 -18.94
C ALA A 245 3.21 -16.83 -17.50
N ASP A 246 3.72 -17.97 -17.04
CA ASP A 246 3.54 -18.41 -15.65
C ASP A 246 4.29 -17.51 -14.65
N GLN A 247 5.38 -16.85 -15.05
CA GLN A 247 6.04 -15.86 -14.19
C GLN A 247 5.11 -14.66 -13.89
N PHE A 248 4.18 -14.35 -14.80
CA PHE A 248 3.16 -13.33 -14.54
C PHE A 248 2.20 -13.75 -13.42
N ALA A 249 1.82 -15.03 -13.34
CA ALA A 249 0.97 -15.51 -12.26
C ALA A 249 1.63 -15.33 -10.88
N ILE A 250 2.96 -15.49 -10.82
CA ILE A 250 3.76 -15.39 -9.58
C ILE A 250 3.94 -13.93 -9.13
N ALA A 251 4.37 -13.05 -10.04
CA ALA A 251 4.85 -11.70 -9.69
C ALA A 251 4.22 -10.57 -10.52
N GLY A 252 3.21 -10.88 -11.33
CA GLY A 252 2.54 -9.90 -12.19
C GLY A 252 3.47 -9.37 -13.29
N THR A 253 3.30 -8.10 -13.64
CA THR A 253 4.08 -7.40 -14.67
C THR A 253 5.58 -7.50 -14.40
N GLU A 254 6.02 -7.43 -13.13
CA GLU A 254 7.42 -7.56 -12.74
C GLU A 254 7.99 -8.96 -13.04
N GLY A 255 7.16 -10.00 -12.94
CA GLY A 255 7.56 -11.38 -13.26
C GLY A 255 7.97 -11.55 -14.73
N LEU A 256 7.31 -10.84 -15.64
CA LEU A 256 7.66 -10.83 -17.08
C LEU A 256 8.93 -10.04 -17.38
N GLU A 257 9.43 -9.27 -16.42
CA GLU A 257 10.55 -8.34 -16.57
C GLU A 257 11.75 -8.71 -15.70
N ASN A 258 11.68 -9.86 -15.04
CA ASN A 258 12.77 -10.42 -14.29
C ASN A 258 14.02 -10.59 -15.19
N LEU A 259 15.13 -9.95 -14.80
CA LEU A 259 16.42 -10.04 -15.51
C LEU A 259 16.93 -11.49 -15.62
N HIS A 260 16.52 -12.34 -14.69
CA HIS A 260 16.87 -13.75 -14.62
C HIS A 260 15.78 -14.67 -15.17
N ILE A 261 14.80 -14.16 -15.92
CA ILE A 261 13.67 -14.96 -16.44
C ILE A 261 14.14 -16.21 -17.20
N TRP A 262 15.26 -16.10 -17.92
CA TRP A 262 15.88 -17.20 -18.67
C TRP A 262 16.54 -18.28 -17.80
N GLN A 263 16.79 -17.97 -16.53
CA GLN A 263 17.43 -18.87 -15.56
C GLN A 263 16.38 -19.52 -14.64
N THR A 264 15.11 -19.14 -14.75
CA THR A 264 14.04 -19.79 -14.00
C THR A 264 13.97 -21.28 -14.39
N PRO A 265 13.77 -22.19 -13.42
CA PRO A 265 13.75 -23.63 -13.68
C PRO A 265 12.77 -24.03 -14.79
N GLU A 266 11.61 -23.40 -14.82
CA GLU A 266 10.51 -23.67 -15.75
C GLU A 266 10.90 -23.27 -17.18
N VAL A 267 11.48 -22.07 -17.35
CA VAL A 267 11.92 -21.58 -18.67
C VAL A 267 13.14 -22.36 -19.17
N LEU A 268 14.08 -22.73 -18.28
CA LEU A 268 15.20 -23.60 -18.63
C LEU A 268 14.74 -24.99 -19.08
N ALA A 269 13.79 -25.60 -18.36
CA ALA A 269 13.20 -26.89 -18.71
C ALA A 269 12.49 -26.85 -20.08
N ALA A 270 11.91 -25.70 -20.44
CA ALA A 270 11.30 -25.49 -21.74
C ALA A 270 12.30 -25.27 -22.91
N GLY A 271 13.60 -25.18 -22.62
CA GLY A 271 14.67 -24.94 -23.61
C GLY A 271 15.16 -23.49 -23.68
N GLY A 272 14.62 -22.60 -22.83
CA GLY A 272 15.07 -21.23 -22.61
C GLY A 272 15.15 -20.37 -23.88
N LEU A 273 16.13 -19.48 -23.90
CA LEU A 273 16.34 -18.53 -25.01
C LEU A 273 16.53 -19.23 -26.36
N ARG A 274 17.14 -20.43 -26.38
CA ARG A 274 17.37 -21.20 -27.61
C ARG A 274 16.07 -21.66 -28.25
N ALA A 275 15.08 -22.04 -27.43
CA ALA A 275 13.78 -22.46 -27.92
C ALA A 275 13.04 -21.31 -28.62
N LEU A 276 13.06 -20.11 -28.02
CA LEU A 276 12.48 -18.90 -28.62
C LEU A 276 13.21 -18.45 -29.89
N ALA A 277 14.55 -18.52 -29.90
CA ALA A 277 15.35 -18.15 -31.08
C ALA A 277 15.04 -19.01 -32.31
N ALA A 278 14.54 -20.24 -32.13
CA ALA A 278 14.10 -21.10 -33.22
C ALA A 278 12.75 -20.70 -33.82
N ALA A 279 11.94 -19.90 -33.10
CA ALA A 279 10.65 -19.40 -33.57
C ALA A 279 10.75 -17.98 -34.18
N GLY A 280 11.81 -17.23 -33.89
CA GLY A 280 12.02 -15.87 -34.37
C GLY A 280 12.95 -15.07 -33.46
N GLU A 281 12.93 -13.75 -33.58
CA GLU A 281 13.73 -12.87 -32.72
C GLU A 281 13.14 -12.86 -31.29
N PRO A 282 13.89 -13.29 -30.25
CA PRO A 282 13.34 -13.43 -28.89
C PRO A 282 12.77 -12.14 -28.30
N ARG A 283 13.40 -10.98 -28.59
CA ARG A 283 12.91 -9.68 -28.11
C ARG A 283 11.53 -9.34 -28.67
N THR A 284 11.34 -9.59 -29.96
CA THR A 284 10.08 -9.34 -30.65
C THR A 284 8.99 -10.28 -30.12
N ILE A 285 9.29 -11.57 -29.95
CA ILE A 285 8.33 -12.53 -29.40
C ILE A 285 7.96 -12.20 -27.95
N LEU A 286 8.92 -11.79 -27.12
CA LEU A 286 8.64 -11.37 -25.74
C LEU A 286 7.73 -10.14 -25.68
N ARG A 287 7.98 -9.16 -26.56
CA ARG A 287 7.12 -7.99 -26.68
C ARG A 287 5.71 -8.38 -27.09
N GLU A 288 5.57 -9.21 -28.12
CA GLU A 288 4.27 -9.70 -28.59
C GLU A 288 3.55 -10.54 -27.50
N THR A 289 4.30 -11.30 -26.70
CA THR A 289 3.79 -12.04 -25.53
C THR A 289 3.17 -11.08 -24.51
N LYS A 290 3.85 -9.98 -24.17
CA LYS A 290 3.30 -8.97 -23.25
C LYS A 290 2.06 -8.30 -23.82
N GLU A 291 2.12 -7.84 -25.07
CA GLU A 291 0.99 -7.19 -25.75
C GLU A 291 -0.26 -8.09 -25.74
N ARG A 292 -0.07 -9.38 -26.01
CA ARG A 292 -1.13 -10.40 -25.94
C ARG A 292 -1.61 -10.68 -24.51
N MET A 293 -0.70 -10.76 -23.53
CA MET A 293 -1.05 -10.97 -22.12
C MET A 293 -1.99 -9.89 -21.57
N PHE A 294 -1.70 -8.63 -21.88
CA PHE A 294 -2.54 -7.49 -21.43
C PHE A 294 -3.76 -7.24 -22.34
N ALA A 295 -3.82 -7.87 -23.52
CA ALA A 295 -5.01 -7.88 -24.37
C ALA A 295 -6.00 -9.01 -24.06
N ALA A 296 -5.55 -10.04 -23.34
CA ALA A 296 -6.36 -11.19 -22.96
C ALA A 296 -7.41 -10.88 -21.86
#